data_AF-A0A536N8B4-F1
#
_entry.id   AF-A0A536N8B4-F1
#
_cell.length_a   1.000
_cell.length_b   1.000
_cell.length_c   1.000
_cell.angle_alpha   90.00
_cell.angle_beta   90.00
_cell.angle_gamma   90.00
#
_symmetry.space_group_name_H-M   'P 1'
#
loop_
_entity.id
_entity.type
_entity.pdbx_description
1 polymer ?
#
loop_
_entity_poly.entity_id
_entity_poly.type
_entity_poly.pdbx_seq_one_letter_code
_entity_poly.pdbx_strand_id
1 'polypeptide(L)'
;MASIEQGAEARPGVLDLYRAAWHSGVQFVAHYRLAIAVEVGMVALWLALRTFSGVESRSYLLWTLTASAVALVSPTSGLVILAGTAPFYEPVTLSRALGLRHVLVGALGMSVALRLLFGGWRSMVWTAPVRLALALGIVTLLGVANTWRVFPADWAIHATQTWLASIGGAMILLLVGVWVARTGARRFVVAAVVAATVAVTLSLVEQLSRGSISTTRLEWIGFWKDFGPRLGGAIASPNAMAALAVMPVCVLTSVAVLGRGPLLGRGLVLRVACAAAAAVLFVAMYVTYSRAALLSLFGLVVVIAWRLNRRVGQLVFVVGIAAGVLLLPTYLQLRGQAGSLGAIEPGSFLVASDRDRITAWQTAIGMLRDQPLLGQGFLAYKQLGDTYGDPVLSSPHNEWLRLFAEEGV
;
A
#
# COMPACT_ATOMS: atom_id res chain seq x y z
N MET A 1 -37.53 63.33 15.80
CA MET A 1 -36.62 62.92 16.90
C MET A 1 -36.56 61.40 16.91
N ALA A 2 -35.57 60.82 16.23
CA ALA A 2 -35.30 59.39 16.26
C ALA A 2 -33.96 59.20 16.99
N SER A 3 -34.00 58.62 18.19
CA SER A 3 -32.82 58.34 19.00
C SER A 3 -32.06 57.17 18.38
N ILE A 4 -30.89 57.46 17.83
CA ILE A 4 -29.91 56.48 17.39
C ILE A 4 -29.32 55.85 18.66
N GLU A 5 -29.82 54.68 19.06
CA GLU A 5 -29.12 53.82 20.02
C GLU A 5 -27.84 53.30 19.34
N GLN A 6 -26.74 54.03 19.55
CA GLN A 6 -25.40 53.54 19.27
C GLN A 6 -25.11 52.40 20.25
N GLY A 7 -25.42 51.17 19.85
CA GLY A 7 -25.01 49.97 20.55
C GLY A 7 -23.49 49.98 20.70
N ALA A 8 -23.02 49.99 21.95
CA ALA A 8 -21.61 49.94 22.27
C ALA A 8 -20.96 48.72 21.61
N GLU A 9 -20.10 48.95 20.61
CA GLU A 9 -19.32 47.89 19.98
C GLU A 9 -18.52 47.17 21.06
N ALA A 10 -18.87 45.90 21.28
CA ALA A 10 -18.19 45.05 22.24
C ALA A 10 -16.70 44.99 21.87
N ARG A 11 -15.83 45.48 22.75
CA ARG A 11 -14.38 45.44 22.54
C ARG A 11 -13.95 43.99 22.31
N PRO A 12 -13.13 43.70 21.27
CA PRO A 12 -12.70 42.35 20.96
C PRO A 12 -12.01 41.72 22.18
N GLY A 13 -12.48 40.55 22.57
CA GLY A 13 -11.95 39.83 23.72
C GLY A 13 -10.62 39.15 23.39
N VAL A 14 -9.93 38.65 24.42
CA VAL A 14 -8.67 37.88 24.26
C VAL A 14 -8.85 36.68 23.31
N LEU A 15 -10.03 36.05 23.31
CA LEU A 15 -10.36 34.96 22.40
C LEU A 15 -10.44 35.39 20.93
N ASP A 16 -10.83 36.63 20.65
CA ASP A 16 -10.90 37.16 19.30
C ASP A 16 -9.50 37.43 18.74
N LEU A 17 -8.55 37.84 19.58
CA LEU A 17 -7.13 37.93 19.22
C LEU A 17 -6.56 36.55 18.85
N TYR A 18 -6.83 35.51 19.64
CA TYR A 18 -6.39 34.15 19.33
C TYR A 18 -7.03 33.61 18.04
N ARG A 19 -8.31 33.86 17.81
CA ARG A 19 -8.99 33.49 16.55
C ARG A 19 -8.41 34.25 15.36
N ALA A 20 -8.16 35.55 15.48
CA ALA A 20 -7.57 36.36 14.43
C ALA A 20 -6.14 35.89 14.10
N ALA A 21 -5.31 35.66 15.12
CA ALA A 21 -3.97 35.10 14.94
C ALA A 21 -4.00 33.71 14.28
N TRP A 22 -4.94 32.85 14.68
CA TRP A 22 -5.14 31.54 14.07
C TRP A 22 -5.55 31.65 12.60
N HIS A 23 -6.53 32.51 12.27
CA HIS A 23 -6.98 32.73 10.90
C HIS A 23 -5.87 33.30 10.01
N SER A 24 -5.12 34.29 10.51
CA SER A 24 -3.94 34.83 9.82
C SER A 24 -2.86 33.77 9.61
N GLY A 25 -2.61 32.93 10.61
CA GLY A 25 -1.68 31.80 10.50
C GLY A 25 -2.12 30.78 9.44
N VAL A 26 -3.41 30.41 9.42
CA VAL A 26 -3.97 29.48 8.41
C VAL A 26 -3.86 30.08 7.00
N GLN A 27 -4.17 31.37 6.84
CA GLN A 27 -4.04 32.07 5.56
C GLN A 27 -2.58 32.15 5.10
N PHE A 28 -1.65 32.45 6.02
CA PHE A 28 -0.22 32.46 5.74
C PHE A 28 0.28 31.09 5.28
N VAL A 29 -0.09 30.02 6.01
CA VAL A 29 0.25 28.64 5.64
C VAL A 29 -0.30 28.26 4.27
N ALA A 30 -1.54 28.65 3.96
CA ALA A 30 -2.17 28.40 2.67
C ALA A 30 -1.50 29.20 1.54
N HIS A 31 -1.20 30.48 1.78
CA HIS A 31 -0.60 31.40 0.82
C HIS A 31 0.79 30.92 0.38
N TYR A 32 1.65 30.57 1.34
CA TYR A 32 3.02 30.13 1.07
C TYR A 32 3.17 28.63 0.80
N ARG A 33 2.05 27.88 0.77
CA ARG A 33 2.06 26.42 0.59
C ARG A 33 3.01 25.71 1.56
N LEU A 34 3.14 26.22 2.79
CA LEU A 34 4.11 25.74 3.78
C LEU A 34 3.95 24.25 4.08
N ALA A 35 2.72 23.72 4.02
CA ALA A 35 2.46 22.30 4.15
C ALA A 35 3.24 21.45 3.14
N ILE A 36 3.31 21.88 1.87
CA ILE A 36 4.05 21.15 0.83
C ILE A 36 5.55 21.22 1.09
N ALA A 37 6.07 22.39 1.49
CA ALA A 37 7.48 22.55 1.83
C ALA A 37 7.87 21.65 3.02
N VAL A 38 7.05 21.58 4.06
CA VAL A 38 7.25 20.69 5.21
C VAL A 38 7.16 19.22 4.79
N GLU A 39 6.16 18.85 3.99
CA GLU A 39 5.99 17.48 3.48
C GLU A 39 7.23 17.02 2.67
N VAL A 40 7.67 17.82 1.70
CA VAL A 40 8.86 17.55 0.88
C VAL A 40 10.12 17.53 1.75
N GLY A 41 10.27 18.50 2.66
CA GLY A 41 11.40 18.58 3.57
C GLY A 41 11.50 17.36 4.50
N MET A 42 10.38 16.86 5.01
CA MET A 42 10.33 15.67 5.85
C MET A 42 10.71 14.41 5.07
N VAL A 43 10.24 14.25 3.83
CA VAL A 43 10.63 13.12 2.97
C VAL A 43 12.11 13.21 2.59
N ALA A 44 12.60 14.39 2.22
CA ALA A 44 14.02 14.59 1.89
C ALA A 44 14.94 14.35 3.10
N LEU A 45 14.56 14.83 4.27
CA LEU A 45 15.29 14.59 5.51
C LEU A 45 15.31 13.10 5.86
N TRP A 46 14.19 12.38 5.67
CA TRP A 46 14.15 10.93 5.83
C TRP A 46 15.13 10.21 4.90
N LEU A 47 15.17 10.58 3.61
CA LEU A 47 16.10 10.03 2.63
C LEU A 47 17.56 10.25 3.06
N ALA A 48 17.89 11.47 3.50
CA ALA A 48 19.22 11.81 4.00
C ALA A 48 19.57 10.98 5.25
N LEU A 49 18.66 10.91 6.22
CA LEU A 49 18.85 10.11 7.42
C LEU A 49 19.03 8.63 7.10
N ARG A 50 18.27 8.04 6.17
CA ARG A 50 18.46 6.64 5.77
C ARG A 50 19.79 6.38 5.06
N THR A 51 20.33 7.39 4.37
CA THR A 51 21.58 7.29 3.61
C THR A 51 22.82 7.50 4.48
N PHE A 52 22.74 8.38 5.48
CA PHE A 52 23.88 8.79 6.31
C PHE A 52 23.79 8.31 7.75
N SER A 53 22.66 7.73 8.17
CA SER A 53 22.42 7.28 9.54
C SER A 53 21.65 5.95 9.55
N GLY A 54 21.87 5.15 10.58
CA GLY A 54 21.08 3.93 10.79
C GLY A 54 19.65 4.25 11.24
N VAL A 55 18.73 3.32 11.01
CA VAL A 55 17.35 3.35 11.55
C VAL A 55 17.29 3.36 13.08
N GLU A 56 18.37 2.91 13.74
CA GLU A 56 18.51 2.91 15.20
C GLU A 56 19.07 4.24 15.73
N SER A 57 19.43 5.17 14.84
CA SER A 57 19.99 6.46 15.25
C SER A 57 18.94 7.33 15.97
N ARG A 58 19.40 8.13 16.94
CA ARG A 58 18.55 9.11 17.65
C ARG A 58 17.91 10.10 16.68
N SER A 59 18.61 10.47 15.60
CA SER A 59 18.11 11.36 14.56
C SER A 59 16.93 10.75 13.79
N TYR A 60 16.98 9.45 13.49
CA TYR A 60 15.86 8.74 12.84
C TYR A 60 14.66 8.59 13.77
N LEU A 61 14.90 8.32 15.06
CA LEU A 61 13.84 8.31 16.07
C LEU A 61 13.18 9.70 16.19
N LEU A 62 13.97 10.76 16.29
CA LEU A 62 13.48 12.14 16.35
C LEU A 62 12.63 12.46 15.11
N TRP A 63 13.11 12.11 13.91
CA TRP A 63 12.34 12.26 12.68
C TRP A 63 10.99 11.52 12.75
N THR A 64 10.99 10.27 13.25
CA THR A 64 9.76 9.46 13.39
C THR A 64 8.76 10.12 14.34
N LEU A 65 9.25 10.66 15.48
CA LEU A 65 8.41 11.39 16.44
C LEU A 65 7.86 12.67 15.83
N THR A 66 8.67 13.43 15.10
CA THR A 66 8.24 14.65 14.39
C THR A 66 7.20 14.33 13.31
N ALA A 67 7.44 13.30 12.49
CA ALA A 67 6.48 12.85 11.49
C ALA A 67 5.14 12.40 12.12
N SER A 68 5.21 11.72 13.27
CA SER A 68 4.04 11.29 14.03
C SER A 68 3.27 12.46 14.62
N ALA A 69 3.96 13.49 15.13
CA ALA A 69 3.33 14.73 15.59
C ALA A 69 2.64 15.46 14.42
N VAL A 70 3.29 15.55 13.26
CA VAL A 70 2.68 16.11 12.04
C VAL A 70 1.44 15.31 11.63
N ALA A 71 1.49 13.98 11.70
CA ALA A 71 0.35 13.10 11.41
C ALA A 71 -0.82 13.29 12.39
N LEU A 72 -0.53 13.46 13.69
CA LEU A 72 -1.55 13.74 14.71
C LEU A 72 -2.27 15.06 14.45
N VAL A 73 -1.53 16.11 14.08
CA VAL A 73 -2.08 17.43 13.79
C VAL A 73 -2.80 17.46 12.43
N SER A 74 -2.15 16.97 11.38
CA SER A 74 -2.60 16.99 9.99
C SER A 74 -2.55 15.59 9.37
N PRO A 75 -3.69 14.84 9.35
CA PRO A 75 -3.77 13.54 8.69
C PRO A 75 -3.31 13.57 7.23
N THR A 76 -3.62 14.66 6.51
CA THR A 76 -3.23 14.81 5.10
C THR A 76 -1.72 14.86 4.94
N SER A 77 -1.04 15.67 5.75
CA SER A 77 0.43 15.82 5.67
C SER A 77 1.14 14.57 6.17
N GLY A 78 0.66 13.96 7.26
CA GLY A 78 1.19 12.68 7.73
C GLY A 78 1.03 11.56 6.70
N LEU A 79 -0.11 11.51 5.99
CA LEU A 79 -0.34 10.53 4.94
C LEU A 79 0.56 10.78 3.71
N VAL A 80 0.84 12.05 3.36
CA VAL A 80 1.81 12.40 2.32
C VAL A 80 3.21 11.92 2.70
N ILE A 81 3.66 12.20 3.93
CA ILE A 81 4.98 11.77 4.42
C ILE A 81 5.07 10.25 4.38
N LEU A 82 4.08 9.55 4.93
CA LEU A 82 4.04 8.09 4.92
C LEU A 82 4.03 7.54 3.49
N ALA A 83 3.19 8.07 2.60
CA ALA A 83 3.13 7.63 1.20
C ALA A 83 4.46 7.85 0.47
N GLY A 84 5.18 8.91 0.81
CA GLY A 84 6.50 9.23 0.25
C GLY A 84 7.60 8.26 0.67
N THR A 85 7.48 7.64 1.86
CA THR A 85 8.51 6.73 2.41
C THR A 85 8.11 5.25 2.33
N ALA A 86 6.82 4.95 2.23
CA ALA A 86 6.28 3.58 2.29
C ALA A 86 6.81 2.59 1.24
N PRO A 87 7.05 2.97 -0.02
CA PRO A 87 7.54 2.02 -1.03
C PRO A 87 8.93 1.46 -0.77
N PHE A 88 9.73 2.11 0.08
CA PHE A 88 11.11 1.74 0.34
C PHE A 88 11.23 0.79 1.54
N TYR A 89 12.31 0.00 1.55
CA TYR A 89 12.55 -0.96 2.61
C TYR A 89 12.83 -0.28 3.96
N GLU A 90 12.17 -0.78 5.00
CA GLU A 90 12.40 -0.37 6.38
C GLU A 90 12.49 -1.62 7.26
N PRO A 91 13.62 -1.81 7.97
CA PRO A 91 13.80 -2.96 8.83
C PRO A 91 12.85 -2.91 10.04
N VAL A 92 12.59 -4.09 10.57
CA VAL A 92 11.72 -4.28 11.73
C VAL A 92 12.53 -4.04 13.00
N THR A 93 12.44 -2.83 13.57
CA THR A 93 13.32 -2.39 14.68
C THR A 93 12.67 -2.37 16.07
N LEU A 94 11.33 -2.36 16.17
CA LEU A 94 10.65 -2.28 17.48
C LEU A 94 10.31 -3.66 18.07
N SER A 95 10.06 -4.64 17.21
CA SER A 95 9.71 -6.02 17.61
C SER A 95 10.07 -6.99 16.49
N ARG A 96 9.54 -8.22 16.54
CA ARG A 96 9.72 -9.21 15.46
C ARG A 96 8.92 -8.89 14.19
N ALA A 97 7.90 -8.01 14.26
CA ALA A 97 7.09 -7.64 13.09
C ALA A 97 6.83 -6.12 12.92
N LEU A 98 7.13 -5.29 13.92
CA LEU A 98 6.92 -3.84 13.87
C LEU A 98 8.22 -3.05 13.66
N GLY A 99 8.28 -2.25 12.60
CA GLY A 99 9.25 -1.17 12.40
C GLY A 99 8.72 0.21 12.82
N LEU A 100 9.58 1.22 12.82
CA LEU A 100 9.25 2.60 13.24
C LEU A 100 8.13 3.25 12.41
N ARG A 101 7.99 2.89 11.13
CA ARG A 101 6.82 3.25 10.30
C ARG A 101 5.46 2.99 10.94
N HIS A 102 5.35 1.91 11.72
CA HIS A 102 4.07 1.54 12.33
C HIS A 102 3.66 2.53 13.43
N VAL A 103 4.62 3.24 14.04
CA VAL A 103 4.33 4.35 14.96
C VAL A 103 3.63 5.49 14.21
N LEU A 104 4.11 5.82 13.01
CA LEU A 104 3.49 6.84 12.14
C LEU A 104 2.08 6.41 11.68
N VAL A 105 1.89 5.14 11.32
CA VAL A 105 0.57 4.58 11.01
C VAL A 105 -0.37 4.68 12.21
N GLY A 106 0.10 4.31 13.41
CA GLY A 106 -0.67 4.44 14.65
C GLY A 106 -1.05 5.89 14.96
N ALA A 107 -0.12 6.83 14.77
CA ALA A 107 -0.37 8.27 14.94
C ALA A 107 -1.43 8.80 13.96
N LEU A 108 -1.39 8.38 12.69
CA LEU A 108 -2.43 8.70 11.71
C LEU A 108 -3.79 8.13 12.10
N GLY A 109 -3.82 6.86 12.52
CA GLY A 109 -5.02 6.20 13.01
C GLY A 109 -5.62 6.92 14.19
N MET A 110 -4.81 7.29 15.18
CA MET A 110 -5.23 8.05 16.36
C MET A 110 -5.80 9.43 15.97
N SER A 111 -5.13 10.15 15.06
CA SER A 111 -5.62 11.46 14.59
C SER A 111 -7.04 11.36 14.01
N VAL A 112 -7.27 10.38 13.15
CA VAL A 112 -8.58 10.19 12.51
C VAL A 112 -9.60 9.64 13.50
N ALA A 113 -9.22 8.72 14.38
CA ALA A 113 -10.09 8.19 15.42
C ALA A 113 -10.62 9.31 16.34
N LEU A 114 -9.73 10.18 16.86
CA LEU A 114 -10.14 11.33 17.67
C LEU A 114 -11.13 12.23 16.91
N ARG A 115 -10.87 12.50 15.63
CA ARG A 115 -11.77 13.33 14.82
C ARG A 115 -13.13 12.68 14.57
N LEU A 116 -13.17 11.36 14.40
CA LEU A 116 -14.41 10.61 14.30
C LEU A 116 -15.19 10.65 15.61
N LEU A 117 -14.52 10.48 16.76
CA LEU A 117 -15.11 10.56 18.10
C LEU A 117 -15.72 11.95 18.38
N PHE A 118 -15.06 13.03 17.96
CA PHE A 118 -15.58 14.41 18.09
C PHE A 118 -16.58 14.79 16.98
N GLY A 119 -17.42 13.85 16.54
CA GLY A 119 -18.54 14.11 15.62
C GLY A 119 -18.20 14.03 14.12
N GLY A 120 -16.95 13.76 13.77
CA GLY A 120 -16.52 13.63 12.38
C GLY A 120 -17.18 12.48 11.61
N TRP A 121 -17.65 11.44 12.30
CA TRP A 121 -18.26 10.25 11.70
C TRP A 121 -19.46 10.56 10.79
N ARG A 122 -20.22 11.62 11.10
CA ARG A 122 -21.38 12.06 10.30
C ARG A 122 -21.00 12.54 8.89
N SER A 123 -19.74 12.92 8.71
CA SER A 123 -19.20 13.43 7.44
C SER A 123 -18.38 12.39 6.68
N MET A 124 -18.36 11.14 7.15
CA MET A 124 -17.55 10.09 6.53
C MET A 124 -18.22 9.57 5.26
N VAL A 125 -17.43 9.38 4.21
CA VAL A 125 -17.93 8.86 2.94
C VAL A 125 -17.96 7.32 3.01
N TRP A 126 -19.14 6.79 3.32
CA TRP A 126 -19.36 5.35 3.45
C TRP A 126 -19.61 4.69 2.09
N THR A 127 -18.55 4.46 1.33
CA THR A 127 -18.63 3.70 0.07
C THR A 127 -18.65 2.19 0.35
N ALA A 128 -19.17 1.39 -0.59
CA ALA A 128 -19.18 -0.07 -0.45
C ALA A 128 -17.77 -0.68 -0.21
N PRO A 129 -16.69 -0.25 -0.92
CA PRO A 129 -15.34 -0.72 -0.64
C PRO A 129 -14.86 -0.44 0.80
N VAL A 130 -15.22 0.72 1.36
CA VAL A 130 -14.85 1.09 2.73
C VAL A 130 -15.56 0.21 3.74
N ARG A 131 -16.86 -0.05 3.53
CA ARG A 131 -17.64 -0.94 4.40
C ARG A 131 -17.11 -2.38 4.35
N LEU A 132 -16.80 -2.88 3.15
CA LEU A 132 -16.24 -4.22 2.97
C LEU A 132 -14.88 -4.33 3.67
N ALA A 133 -14.00 -3.36 3.47
CA ALA A 133 -12.70 -3.37 4.12
C ALA A 133 -12.82 -3.31 5.65
N LEU A 134 -13.72 -2.50 6.19
CA LEU A 134 -13.99 -2.49 7.63
C LEU A 134 -14.53 -3.83 8.14
N ALA A 135 -15.44 -4.46 7.41
CA ALA A 135 -15.93 -5.79 7.76
C ALA A 135 -14.78 -6.81 7.80
N LEU A 136 -13.91 -6.82 6.78
CA LEU A 136 -12.71 -7.66 6.76
C LEU A 136 -11.76 -7.32 7.92
N GLY A 137 -11.57 -6.05 8.24
CA GLY A 137 -10.79 -5.60 9.40
C GLY A 137 -11.33 -6.13 10.73
N ILE A 138 -12.66 -6.16 10.89
CA ILE A 138 -13.31 -6.71 12.09
C ILE A 138 -13.15 -8.23 12.15
N VAL A 139 -13.41 -8.94 11.05
CA VAL A 139 -13.30 -10.40 10.97
C VAL A 139 -11.86 -10.85 11.28
N THR A 140 -10.87 -10.22 10.66
CA THR A 140 -9.45 -10.54 10.90
C THR A 140 -9.03 -10.22 12.35
N LEU A 141 -9.60 -9.18 12.97
CA LEU A 141 -9.37 -8.85 14.39
C LEU A 141 -9.99 -9.91 15.33
N LEU A 142 -11.17 -10.43 15.01
CA LEU A 142 -11.75 -11.56 15.72
C LEU A 142 -10.88 -12.81 15.58
N GLY A 143 -10.30 -13.03 14.38
CA GLY A 143 -9.29 -14.07 14.15
C GLY A 143 -8.07 -13.92 15.08
N VAL A 144 -7.55 -12.70 15.27
CA VAL A 144 -6.48 -12.43 16.24
C VAL A 144 -6.91 -12.72 17.68
N ALA A 145 -8.13 -12.31 18.07
CA ALA A 145 -8.67 -12.60 19.39
C ALA A 145 -8.82 -14.11 19.64
N ASN A 146 -9.24 -14.88 18.62
CA ASN A 146 -9.28 -16.33 18.69
C ASN A 146 -7.87 -16.93 18.79
N THR A 147 -6.86 -16.37 18.12
CA THR A 147 -5.47 -16.79 18.27
C THR A 147 -5.01 -16.70 19.73
N TRP A 148 -5.35 -15.63 20.45
CA TRP A 148 -5.05 -15.48 21.89
C TRP A 148 -5.73 -16.54 22.77
N ARG A 149 -6.86 -17.09 22.32
CA ARG A 149 -7.59 -18.13 23.04
C ARG A 149 -7.01 -19.52 22.81
N VAL A 150 -6.57 -19.80 21.57
CA VAL A 150 -6.23 -21.15 21.12
C VAL A 150 -4.73 -21.43 21.21
N PHE A 151 -3.87 -20.42 21.01
CA PHE A 151 -2.43 -20.61 20.95
C PHE A 151 -1.70 -20.04 22.18
N PRO A 152 -0.47 -20.52 22.44
CA PRO A 152 0.42 -19.92 23.43
C PRO A 152 0.61 -18.40 23.23
N ALA A 153 0.86 -17.70 24.33
CA ALA A 153 0.92 -16.24 24.35
C ALA A 153 2.01 -15.65 23.44
N ASP A 154 3.16 -16.32 23.31
CA ASP A 154 4.24 -15.89 22.43
C ASP A 154 3.82 -15.90 20.95
N TRP A 155 3.07 -16.93 20.53
CA TRP A 155 2.49 -16.98 19.19
C TRP A 155 1.41 -15.94 18.98
N ALA A 156 0.51 -15.77 19.96
CA ALA A 156 -0.56 -14.78 19.87
C ALA A 156 -0.02 -13.34 19.79
N ILE A 157 1.06 -13.03 20.51
CA ILE A 157 1.79 -11.75 20.40
C ILE A 157 2.34 -11.60 18.99
N HIS A 158 3.00 -12.63 18.44
CA HIS A 158 3.52 -12.58 17.07
C HIS A 158 2.41 -12.36 16.03
N ALA A 159 1.29 -13.07 16.15
CA ALA A 159 0.13 -12.93 15.29
C ALA A 159 -0.46 -11.52 15.37
N THR A 160 -0.60 -10.96 16.57
CA THR A 160 -1.07 -9.58 16.80
C THR A 160 -0.15 -8.56 16.13
N GLN A 161 1.16 -8.71 16.30
CA GLN A 161 2.15 -7.79 15.71
C GLN A 161 2.13 -7.87 14.18
N THR A 162 2.04 -9.08 13.62
CA THR A 162 1.94 -9.29 12.16
C THR A 162 0.63 -8.75 11.61
N TRP A 163 -0.50 -8.93 12.31
CA TRP A 163 -1.78 -8.34 11.91
C TRP A 163 -1.70 -6.82 11.87
N LEU A 164 -1.12 -6.19 12.91
CA LEU A 164 -0.93 -4.74 12.96
C LEU A 164 -0.02 -4.25 11.83
N ALA A 165 1.05 -4.99 11.52
CA ALA A 165 1.99 -4.68 10.45
C ALA A 165 1.41 -4.84 9.03
N SER A 166 0.32 -5.62 8.89
CA SER A 166 -0.28 -5.96 7.61
C SER A 166 -1.70 -5.41 7.49
N ILE A 167 -2.71 -6.22 7.83
CA ILE A 167 -4.13 -5.93 7.63
C ILE A 167 -4.56 -4.73 8.49
N GLY A 168 -4.24 -4.73 9.79
CA GLY A 168 -4.60 -3.66 10.71
C GLY A 168 -4.05 -2.31 10.25
N GLY A 169 -2.76 -2.27 9.90
CA GLY A 169 -2.13 -1.09 9.31
C GLY A 169 -2.80 -0.64 8.02
N ALA A 170 -3.08 -1.56 7.09
CA ALA A 170 -3.78 -1.24 5.84
C ALA A 170 -5.18 -0.68 6.07
N MET A 171 -5.93 -1.20 7.05
CA MET A 171 -7.26 -0.70 7.42
C MET A 171 -7.19 0.71 8.00
N ILE A 172 -6.22 0.98 8.88
CA ILE A 172 -5.96 2.32 9.39
C ILE A 172 -5.71 3.27 8.22
N LEU A 173 -4.83 2.91 7.29
CA LEU A 173 -4.48 3.75 6.15
C LEU A 173 -5.65 3.95 5.18
N LEU A 174 -6.51 2.95 5.00
CA LEU A 174 -7.72 3.11 4.22
C LEU A 174 -8.67 4.13 4.86
N LEU A 175 -8.93 4.02 6.17
CA LEU A 175 -9.82 4.95 6.87
C LEU A 175 -9.25 6.38 6.86
N VAL A 176 -7.95 6.51 7.06
CA VAL A 176 -7.25 7.79 6.97
C VAL A 176 -7.31 8.34 5.55
N GLY A 177 -7.10 7.51 4.53
CA GLY A 177 -7.20 7.89 3.13
C GLY A 177 -8.60 8.38 2.74
N VAL A 178 -9.65 7.69 3.18
CA VAL A 178 -11.06 8.10 2.97
C VAL A 178 -11.34 9.42 3.68
N TRP A 179 -10.89 9.54 4.92
CA TRP A 179 -11.02 10.77 5.70
C TRP A 179 -10.31 11.96 5.04
N VAL A 180 -9.11 11.76 4.50
CA VAL A 180 -8.36 12.80 3.78
C VAL A 180 -9.03 13.11 2.44
N ALA A 181 -9.47 12.10 1.70
CA ALA A 181 -10.10 12.26 0.39
C ALA A 181 -11.38 13.11 0.44
N ARG A 182 -12.14 13.09 1.56
CA ARG A 182 -13.33 13.94 1.75
C ARG A 182 -13.02 15.44 1.67
N THR A 183 -11.75 15.84 1.91
CA THR A 183 -11.30 17.24 1.81
C THR A 183 -10.93 17.65 0.39
N GLY A 184 -11.01 16.72 -0.58
CA GLY A 184 -10.56 16.93 -1.95
C GLY A 184 -9.04 16.92 -2.12
N ALA A 185 -8.26 16.68 -1.04
CA ALA A 185 -6.81 16.63 -1.09
C ALA A 185 -6.33 15.42 -1.90
N ARG A 186 -5.58 15.68 -2.99
CA ARG A 186 -4.99 14.64 -3.85
C ARG A 186 -3.49 14.44 -3.63
N ARG A 187 -2.89 15.27 -2.77
CA ARG A 187 -1.43 15.32 -2.54
C ARG A 187 -0.84 13.96 -2.14
N PHE A 188 -1.54 13.22 -1.27
CA PHE A 188 -1.09 11.90 -0.84
C PHE A 188 -1.07 10.87 -1.98
N VAL A 189 -2.02 10.95 -2.92
CA VAL A 189 -2.04 10.08 -4.11
C VAL A 189 -0.85 10.39 -5.00
N VAL A 190 -0.55 11.69 -5.21
CA VAL A 190 0.63 12.11 -5.98
C VAL A 190 1.91 11.60 -5.32
N ALA A 191 2.05 11.76 -4.00
CA ALA A 191 3.20 11.26 -3.25
C ALA A 191 3.36 9.74 -3.38
N ALA A 192 2.26 8.99 -3.22
CA ALA A 192 2.26 7.53 -3.38
C ALA A 192 2.67 7.10 -4.79
N VAL A 193 2.11 7.72 -5.83
CA VAL A 193 2.45 7.41 -7.23
C VAL A 193 3.90 7.73 -7.53
N VAL A 194 4.39 8.90 -7.12
CA VAL A 194 5.79 9.32 -7.35
C VAL A 194 6.75 8.39 -6.62
N ALA A 195 6.54 8.16 -5.32
CA ALA A 195 7.43 7.31 -4.53
C ALA A 195 7.44 5.86 -5.02
N ALA A 196 6.27 5.29 -5.35
CA ALA A 196 6.19 3.94 -5.91
C ALA A 196 6.86 3.87 -7.29
N THR A 197 6.68 4.89 -8.13
CA THR A 197 7.35 4.95 -9.44
C THR A 197 8.86 4.97 -9.29
N VAL A 198 9.38 5.79 -8.36
CA VAL A 198 10.82 5.87 -8.05
C VAL A 198 11.33 4.53 -7.53
N ALA A 199 10.67 3.94 -6.53
CA ALA A 199 11.09 2.66 -5.94
C ALA A 199 11.12 1.51 -6.97
N VAL A 200 10.11 1.41 -7.83
CA VAL A 200 10.05 0.40 -8.89
C VAL A 200 11.11 0.67 -9.98
N THR A 201 11.32 1.93 -10.35
CA THR A 201 12.35 2.29 -11.34
C THR A 201 13.74 1.96 -10.82
N LEU A 202 14.05 2.30 -9.57
CA LEU A 202 15.33 1.95 -8.95
C LEU A 202 15.52 0.44 -8.84
N SER A 203 14.45 -0.31 -8.53
CA SER A 203 14.49 -1.77 -8.54
C SER A 203 14.81 -2.32 -9.93
N LEU A 204 14.23 -1.73 -10.99
CA LEU A 204 14.52 -2.11 -12.37
C LEU A 204 15.98 -1.79 -12.76
N VAL A 205 16.51 -0.63 -12.32
CA VAL A 205 17.92 -0.27 -12.53
C VAL A 205 18.85 -1.29 -11.88
N GLU A 206 18.60 -1.69 -10.63
CA GLU A 206 19.37 -2.74 -9.96
C GLU A 206 19.26 -4.09 -10.70
N GLN A 207 18.09 -4.44 -11.22
CA GLN A 207 17.91 -5.68 -12.00
C GLN A 207 18.70 -5.67 -13.31
N LEU A 208 18.81 -4.51 -13.98
CA LEU A 208 19.56 -4.35 -15.24
C LEU A 208 21.07 -4.18 -15.00
N SER A 209 21.45 -3.62 -13.86
CA SER A 209 22.83 -3.34 -13.46
C SER A 209 23.03 -3.75 -12.00
N ARG A 210 23.22 -5.06 -11.79
CA ARG A 210 23.36 -5.66 -10.45
C ARG A 210 24.52 -5.01 -9.69
N GLY A 211 24.27 -4.62 -8.46
CA GLY A 211 25.22 -3.95 -7.58
C GLY A 211 25.18 -2.42 -7.64
N SER A 212 24.55 -1.81 -8.66
CA SER A 212 24.54 -0.35 -8.84
C SER A 212 23.91 0.43 -7.69
N ILE A 213 22.98 -0.19 -6.94
CA ILE A 213 22.36 0.37 -5.75
C ILE A 213 22.70 -0.47 -4.53
N SER A 214 22.59 -1.80 -4.65
CA SER A 214 22.71 -2.74 -3.52
C SER A 214 24.09 -2.78 -2.86
N THR A 215 25.16 -2.35 -3.54
CA THR A 215 26.52 -2.28 -2.96
C THR A 215 26.91 -0.89 -2.47
N THR A 216 25.98 0.06 -2.50
CA THR A 216 26.23 1.47 -2.18
C THR A 216 25.56 1.86 -0.86
N ARG A 217 25.72 3.12 -0.43
CA ARG A 217 24.99 3.68 0.72
C ARG A 217 23.47 3.76 0.51
N LEU A 218 22.98 3.46 -0.70
CA LEU A 218 21.56 3.39 -1.04
C LEU A 218 20.99 1.97 -0.95
N GLU A 219 21.73 1.00 -0.40
CA GLU A 219 21.24 -0.37 -0.20
C GLU A 219 19.90 -0.42 0.56
N TRP A 220 19.64 0.56 1.43
CA TRP A 220 18.41 0.61 2.22
C TRP A 220 17.13 0.81 1.39
N ILE A 221 17.25 1.22 0.11
CA ILE A 221 16.12 1.47 -0.79
C ILE A 221 15.28 0.20 -0.99
N GLY A 222 15.90 -0.97 -0.95
CA GLY A 222 15.24 -2.24 -1.19
C GLY A 222 15.78 -3.38 -0.34
N PHE A 223 15.13 -4.51 -0.47
CA PHE A 223 15.58 -5.80 0.05
C PHE A 223 16.05 -6.64 -1.14
N TRP A 224 17.35 -6.55 -1.43
CA TRP A 224 17.98 -7.05 -2.66
C TRP A 224 18.19 -8.56 -2.67
N LYS A 225 17.09 -9.31 -2.69
CA LYS A 225 17.11 -10.75 -2.88
C LYS A 225 17.16 -11.08 -4.37
N ASP A 226 18.08 -11.96 -4.76
CA ASP A 226 18.18 -12.43 -6.14
C ASP A 226 17.05 -13.42 -6.45
N PHE A 227 16.25 -13.09 -7.47
CA PHE A 227 15.20 -13.96 -8.02
C PHE A 227 15.50 -14.33 -9.49
N GLY A 228 16.78 -14.33 -9.86
CA GLY A 228 17.26 -14.57 -11.21
C GLY A 228 16.76 -13.48 -12.17
N PRO A 229 16.00 -13.85 -13.22
CA PRO A 229 15.47 -12.88 -14.18
C PRO A 229 14.25 -12.09 -13.66
N ARG A 230 13.70 -12.45 -12.49
CA ARG A 230 12.47 -11.84 -11.98
C ARG A 230 12.78 -10.61 -11.13
N LEU A 231 12.07 -9.52 -11.40
CA LEU A 231 12.25 -8.27 -10.66
C LEU A 231 11.83 -8.40 -9.19
N GLY A 232 12.80 -8.28 -8.28
CA GLY A 232 12.61 -7.99 -6.86
C GLY A 232 12.92 -6.51 -6.56
N GLY A 233 13.55 -6.22 -5.42
CA GLY A 233 14.09 -4.90 -5.10
C GLY A 233 13.42 -4.27 -3.89
N ALA A 234 12.67 -3.19 -4.07
CA ALA A 234 12.00 -2.46 -2.99
C ALA A 234 11.15 -3.37 -2.07
N ILE A 235 10.56 -4.42 -2.64
CA ILE A 235 9.93 -5.53 -1.93
C ILE A 235 10.58 -6.84 -2.37
N ALA A 236 10.90 -7.70 -1.39
CA ALA A 236 11.52 -9.01 -1.56
C ALA A 236 10.60 -10.09 -2.17
N SER A 237 9.78 -9.75 -3.16
CA SER A 237 8.86 -10.66 -3.82
C SER A 237 8.43 -10.09 -5.16
N PRO A 238 8.66 -10.80 -6.29
CA PRO A 238 8.25 -10.29 -7.60
C PRO A 238 6.75 -10.06 -7.72
N ASN A 239 5.93 -10.86 -7.03
CA ASN A 239 4.48 -10.67 -7.04
C ASN A 239 4.07 -9.40 -6.27
N ALA A 240 4.72 -9.10 -5.15
CA ALA A 240 4.46 -7.89 -4.38
C ALA A 240 5.00 -6.65 -5.08
N MET A 241 6.16 -6.75 -5.75
CA MET A 241 6.68 -5.69 -6.62
C MET A 241 5.71 -5.35 -7.75
N ALA A 242 5.09 -6.37 -8.36
CA ALA A 242 4.04 -6.13 -9.35
C ALA A 242 2.85 -5.38 -8.74
N ALA A 243 2.38 -5.77 -7.55
CA ALA A 243 1.29 -5.09 -6.87
C ALA A 243 1.62 -3.62 -6.54
N LEU A 244 2.86 -3.33 -6.13
CA LEU A 244 3.36 -1.98 -5.91
C LEU A 244 3.32 -1.14 -7.21
N ALA A 245 3.65 -1.74 -8.35
CA ALA A 245 3.68 -1.08 -9.66
C ALA A 245 2.29 -0.90 -10.31
N VAL A 246 1.32 -1.76 -10.02
CA VAL A 246 -0.03 -1.72 -10.62
C VAL A 246 -0.70 -0.37 -10.40
N MET A 247 -0.71 0.14 -9.17
CA MET A 247 -1.39 1.40 -8.85
C MET A 247 -0.83 2.60 -9.62
N PRO A 248 0.49 2.90 -9.58
CA PRO A 248 1.05 4.01 -10.34
C PRO A 248 0.87 3.83 -11.85
N VAL A 249 0.97 2.61 -12.41
CA VAL A 249 0.64 2.37 -13.83
C VAL A 249 -0.79 2.78 -14.15
N CYS A 250 -1.77 2.29 -13.38
CA CYS A 250 -3.17 2.62 -13.60
C CYS A 250 -3.41 4.14 -13.57
N VAL A 251 -2.83 4.86 -12.60
CA VAL A 251 -2.99 6.30 -12.49
C VAL A 251 -2.29 7.04 -13.63
N LEU A 252 -1.01 6.74 -13.89
CA LEU A 252 -0.21 7.43 -14.90
C LEU A 252 -0.74 7.20 -16.31
N THR A 253 -1.11 5.97 -16.67
CA THR A 253 -1.73 5.66 -17.97
C THR A 253 -3.09 6.34 -18.10
N SER A 254 -3.90 6.37 -17.04
CA SER A 254 -5.18 7.08 -17.07
C SER A 254 -5.00 8.58 -17.30
N VAL A 255 -4.01 9.21 -16.66
CA VAL A 255 -3.68 10.63 -16.89
C VAL A 255 -3.17 10.85 -18.32
N ALA A 256 -2.28 9.96 -18.81
CA ALA A 256 -1.73 10.06 -20.16
C ALA A 256 -2.80 9.93 -21.25
N VAL A 257 -3.78 9.04 -21.08
CA VAL A 257 -4.80 8.75 -22.11
C VAL A 257 -6.06 9.60 -21.93
N LEU A 258 -6.61 9.67 -20.72
CA LEU A 258 -7.92 10.27 -20.43
C LEU A 258 -7.83 11.69 -19.85
N GLY A 259 -6.62 12.24 -19.69
CA GLY A 259 -6.40 13.57 -19.14
C GLY A 259 -7.14 14.66 -19.93
N ARG A 260 -8.09 15.34 -19.27
CA ARG A 260 -8.84 16.48 -19.83
C ARG A 260 -8.04 17.78 -19.68
N GLY A 261 -7.00 17.93 -20.51
CA GLY A 261 -6.19 19.14 -20.61
C GLY A 261 -6.01 19.55 -22.07
N PRO A 262 -5.59 20.80 -22.33
CA PRO A 262 -5.25 21.22 -23.68
C PRO A 262 -4.21 20.26 -24.28
N LEU A 263 -4.41 19.90 -25.55
CA LEU A 263 -3.52 19.00 -26.31
C LEU A 263 -2.14 19.61 -26.56
N LEU A 264 -1.96 20.89 -26.26
CA LEU A 264 -0.73 21.65 -26.43
C LEU A 264 -0.28 22.29 -25.10
N GLY A 265 1.01 22.61 -25.00
CA GLY A 265 1.60 23.25 -23.83
C GLY A 265 1.75 22.31 -22.62
N ARG A 266 1.50 22.84 -21.41
CA ARG A 266 1.72 22.12 -20.14
C ARG A 266 0.92 20.82 -20.02
N GLY A 267 -0.26 20.74 -20.65
CA GLY A 267 -1.08 19.54 -20.66
C GLY A 267 -0.41 18.38 -21.40
N LEU A 268 0.16 18.65 -22.57
CA LEU A 268 0.91 17.65 -23.35
C LEU A 268 2.14 17.16 -22.60
N VAL A 269 2.93 18.09 -22.03
CA VAL A 269 4.14 17.75 -21.26
C VAL A 269 3.81 16.79 -20.12
N LEU A 270 2.75 17.05 -19.36
CA LEU A 270 2.33 16.15 -18.29
C LEU A 270 1.92 14.77 -18.82
N ARG A 271 1.16 14.72 -19.92
CA ARG A 271 0.73 13.45 -20.53
C ARG A 271 1.91 12.63 -21.02
N VAL A 272 2.88 13.27 -21.67
CA VAL A 272 4.12 12.62 -22.13
C VAL A 272 4.95 12.14 -20.95
N ALA A 273 5.11 12.95 -19.90
CA ALA A 273 5.83 12.55 -18.69
C ALA A 273 5.16 11.34 -18.00
N CYS A 274 3.83 11.35 -17.88
CA CYS A 274 3.08 10.22 -17.34
C CYS A 274 3.17 8.98 -18.23
N ALA A 275 3.13 9.14 -19.57
CA ALA A 275 3.29 8.02 -20.50
C ALA A 275 4.69 7.40 -20.40
N ALA A 276 5.73 8.21 -20.34
CA ALA A 276 7.11 7.76 -20.17
C ALA A 276 7.30 7.02 -18.84
N ALA A 277 6.80 7.60 -17.73
CA ALA A 277 6.85 6.94 -16.42
C ALA A 277 6.06 5.62 -16.41
N ALA A 278 4.86 5.59 -16.99
CA ALA A 278 4.09 4.36 -17.13
C ALA A 278 4.83 3.30 -17.95
N ALA A 279 5.50 3.67 -19.05
CA ALA A 279 6.25 2.74 -19.88
C ALA A 279 7.37 2.03 -19.09
N VAL A 280 8.11 2.76 -18.26
CA VAL A 280 9.12 2.15 -17.37
C VAL A 280 8.47 1.15 -16.41
N LEU A 281 7.33 1.51 -15.83
CA LEU A 281 6.61 0.62 -14.91
C LEU A 281 5.98 -0.59 -15.62
N PHE A 282 5.57 -0.47 -16.87
CA PHE A 282 5.12 -1.60 -17.69
C PHE A 282 6.26 -2.61 -17.90
N VAL A 283 7.46 -2.13 -18.22
CA VAL A 283 8.65 -2.98 -18.33
C VAL A 283 8.91 -3.67 -16.99
N ALA A 284 8.91 -2.92 -15.88
CA ALA A 284 9.08 -3.47 -14.55
C ALA A 284 8.02 -4.54 -14.22
N MET A 285 6.75 -4.28 -14.49
CA MET A 285 5.67 -5.26 -14.29
C MET A 285 5.85 -6.51 -15.15
N TYR A 286 6.27 -6.37 -16.41
CA TYR A 286 6.51 -7.50 -17.31
C TYR A 286 7.59 -8.44 -16.76
N VAL A 287 8.73 -7.88 -16.31
CA VAL A 287 9.85 -8.67 -15.77
C VAL A 287 9.59 -9.26 -14.38
N THR A 288 8.45 -8.98 -13.72
CA THR A 288 8.04 -9.72 -12.50
C THR A 288 7.54 -11.14 -12.81
N TYR A 289 7.12 -11.37 -14.06
CA TYR A 289 6.37 -12.57 -14.50
C TYR A 289 5.15 -12.90 -13.62
N SER A 290 4.50 -11.87 -13.07
CA SER A 290 3.29 -12.02 -12.25
C SER A 290 2.02 -12.07 -13.12
N ARG A 291 1.23 -13.14 -12.98
CA ARG A 291 -0.10 -13.26 -13.64
C ARG A 291 -1.05 -12.16 -13.22
N ALA A 292 -1.04 -11.80 -11.93
CA ALA A 292 -1.88 -10.74 -11.41
C ALA A 292 -1.55 -9.39 -12.06
N ALA A 293 -0.28 -9.15 -12.41
CA ALA A 293 0.15 -7.96 -13.15
C ALA A 293 -0.54 -7.88 -14.51
N LEU A 294 -0.46 -8.96 -15.30
CA LEU A 294 -1.07 -9.03 -16.63
C LEU A 294 -2.59 -8.85 -16.57
N LEU A 295 -3.26 -9.50 -15.62
CA LEU A 295 -4.70 -9.32 -15.42
C LEU A 295 -5.07 -7.89 -15.04
N SER A 296 -4.24 -7.23 -14.23
CA SER A 296 -4.45 -5.83 -13.84
C SER A 296 -4.28 -4.89 -15.04
N LEU A 297 -3.28 -5.12 -15.90
CA LEU A 297 -3.10 -4.36 -17.14
C LEU A 297 -4.25 -4.57 -18.12
N PHE A 298 -4.71 -5.81 -18.29
CA PHE A 298 -5.89 -6.10 -19.09
C PHE A 298 -7.12 -5.35 -18.57
N GLY A 299 -7.36 -5.40 -17.25
CA GLY A 299 -8.43 -4.64 -16.62
C GLY A 299 -8.31 -3.14 -16.86
N LEU A 300 -7.11 -2.57 -16.75
CA LEU A 300 -6.84 -1.16 -17.04
C LEU A 300 -7.20 -0.80 -18.50
N VAL A 301 -6.75 -1.59 -19.47
CA VAL A 301 -7.04 -1.36 -20.90
C VAL A 301 -8.54 -1.44 -21.16
N VAL A 302 -9.24 -2.43 -20.60
CA VAL A 302 -10.70 -2.55 -20.70
C VAL A 302 -11.39 -1.32 -20.12
N VAL A 303 -10.99 -0.88 -18.93
CA VAL A 303 -11.60 0.30 -18.28
C VAL A 303 -11.35 1.57 -19.09
N ILE A 304 -10.14 1.78 -19.59
CA ILE A 304 -9.81 2.93 -20.45
C ILE A 304 -10.64 2.88 -21.73
N ALA A 305 -10.68 1.74 -22.42
CA ALA A 305 -11.46 1.55 -23.65
C ALA A 305 -12.95 1.81 -23.39
N TRP A 306 -13.50 1.29 -22.30
CA TRP A 306 -14.88 1.49 -21.90
C TRP A 306 -15.21 2.96 -21.60
N ARG A 307 -14.26 3.68 -20.97
CA ARG A 307 -14.38 5.12 -20.69
C ARG A 307 -14.37 5.97 -21.96
N LEU A 308 -13.67 5.53 -23.00
CA LEU A 308 -13.67 6.18 -24.32
C LEU A 308 -14.96 5.83 -25.10
N ASN A 309 -15.32 4.55 -25.16
CA ASN A 309 -16.53 4.06 -25.80
C ASN A 309 -16.95 2.71 -25.19
N ARG A 310 -18.19 2.62 -24.69
CA ARG A 310 -18.70 1.41 -24.03
C ARG A 310 -18.61 0.15 -24.90
N ARG A 311 -18.91 0.26 -26.19
CA ARG A 311 -18.85 -0.89 -27.14
C ARG A 311 -17.41 -1.35 -27.37
N VAL A 312 -16.47 -0.40 -27.46
CA VAL A 312 -15.04 -0.72 -27.58
C VAL A 312 -14.55 -1.42 -26.31
N GLY A 313 -14.94 -0.94 -25.13
CA GLY A 313 -14.64 -1.61 -23.86
C GLY A 313 -15.17 -3.05 -23.80
N GLN A 314 -16.42 -3.28 -24.22
CA GLN A 314 -17.00 -4.62 -24.31
C GLN A 314 -16.24 -5.52 -25.29
N LEU A 315 -15.91 -5.00 -26.47
CA LEU A 315 -15.15 -5.74 -27.48
C LEU A 315 -13.76 -6.13 -26.96
N VAL A 316 -13.02 -5.17 -26.38
CA VAL A 316 -11.70 -5.41 -25.79
C VAL A 316 -11.77 -6.44 -24.68
N PHE A 317 -12.83 -6.41 -23.85
CA PHE A 317 -13.03 -7.40 -22.79
C PHE A 317 -13.24 -8.82 -23.36
N VAL A 318 -14.17 -8.98 -24.30
CA VAL A 318 -14.49 -10.29 -24.89
C VAL A 318 -13.30 -10.85 -25.68
N VAL A 319 -12.71 -10.04 -26.55
CA VAL A 319 -11.56 -10.43 -27.37
C VAL A 319 -10.35 -10.72 -26.49
N GLY A 320 -10.11 -9.92 -25.45
CA GLY A 320 -8.99 -10.13 -24.54
C GLY A 320 -9.13 -11.41 -23.71
N ILE A 321 -10.34 -11.78 -23.27
CA ILE A 321 -10.59 -13.08 -22.63
C ILE A 321 -10.32 -14.22 -23.62
N ALA A 322 -10.89 -14.15 -24.82
CA ALA A 322 -10.69 -15.18 -25.84
C ALA A 322 -9.20 -15.36 -26.19
N ALA A 323 -8.48 -14.26 -26.43
CA ALA A 323 -7.04 -14.26 -26.67
C ALA A 323 -6.27 -14.82 -25.47
N GLY A 324 -6.64 -14.44 -24.25
CA GLY A 324 -6.02 -14.96 -23.02
C GLY A 324 -6.16 -16.46 -22.88
N VAL A 325 -7.34 -17.02 -23.18
CA VAL A 325 -7.58 -18.48 -23.18
C VAL A 325 -6.74 -19.18 -24.25
N LEU A 326 -6.69 -18.63 -25.46
CA LEU A 326 -5.94 -19.20 -26.58
C LEU A 326 -4.42 -19.14 -26.36
N LEU A 327 -3.91 -18.09 -25.73
CA LEU A 327 -2.47 -17.87 -25.49
C LEU A 327 -1.98 -18.49 -24.18
N LEU A 328 -2.87 -18.96 -23.30
CA LEU A 328 -2.51 -19.52 -22.01
C LEU A 328 -1.51 -20.69 -22.12
N PRO A 329 -1.66 -21.68 -23.02
CA PRO A 329 -0.71 -22.78 -23.14
C PRO A 329 0.71 -22.30 -23.49
N THR A 330 0.84 -21.40 -24.47
CA THR A 330 2.13 -20.82 -24.88
C THR A 330 2.78 -20.02 -23.74
N TYR A 331 1.98 -19.23 -23.02
CA TYR A 331 2.47 -18.49 -21.85
C TYR A 331 2.99 -19.43 -20.75
N LEU A 332 2.28 -20.54 -20.48
CA LEU A 332 2.72 -21.53 -19.50
C LEU A 332 4.02 -22.21 -19.92
N GLN A 333 4.21 -22.51 -21.20
CA GLN A 333 5.46 -23.05 -21.73
C GLN A 333 6.64 -22.08 -21.56
N LEU A 334 6.48 -20.83 -21.99
CA LEU A 334 7.53 -19.79 -21.86
C LEU A 334 7.90 -19.55 -20.39
N ARG A 335 6.90 -19.52 -19.51
CA ARG A 335 7.12 -19.36 -18.07
C ARG A 335 7.81 -20.58 -17.47
N GLY A 336 7.45 -21.79 -17.89
CA GLY A 336 8.09 -23.03 -17.45
C GLY A 336 9.57 -23.04 -17.76
N GLN A 337 9.95 -22.61 -18.98
CA GLN A 337 11.34 -22.50 -19.41
C GLN A 337 12.12 -21.41 -18.65
N ALA A 338 11.50 -20.26 -18.36
CA ALA A 338 12.13 -19.20 -17.59
C ALA A 338 12.24 -19.50 -16.08
N GLY A 339 11.36 -20.35 -15.55
CA GLY A 339 11.36 -20.77 -14.15
C GLY A 339 12.24 -21.98 -13.85
N SER A 340 12.48 -22.87 -14.82
CA SER A 340 13.26 -24.10 -14.65
C SER A 340 14.76 -23.86 -14.46
N LEU A 341 15.29 -22.73 -14.94
CA LEU A 341 16.72 -22.43 -14.84
C LEU A 341 17.19 -22.04 -13.42
N GLY A 342 16.28 -21.72 -12.49
CA GLY A 342 16.61 -21.34 -11.11
C GLY A 342 15.92 -22.16 -10.01
N ALA A 343 15.07 -23.14 -10.37
CA ALA A 343 14.26 -23.93 -9.43
C ALA A 343 14.74 -25.39 -9.27
N ILE A 344 15.82 -25.77 -9.95
CA ILE A 344 16.35 -27.15 -9.95
C ILE A 344 17.61 -27.28 -9.06
N GLU A 345 18.15 -26.17 -8.54
CA GLU A 345 19.27 -26.26 -7.60
C GLU A 345 18.77 -26.70 -6.19
N PRO A 346 19.36 -27.74 -5.58
CA PRO A 346 19.12 -28.08 -4.19
C PRO A 346 19.44 -26.88 -3.30
N GLY A 347 18.44 -26.38 -2.56
CA GLY A 347 18.54 -25.14 -1.76
C GLY A 347 17.90 -23.90 -2.40
N SER A 348 17.37 -24.00 -3.62
CA SER A 348 16.57 -22.95 -4.23
C SER A 348 15.15 -22.88 -3.62
N PHE A 349 14.61 -21.66 -3.51
CA PHE A 349 13.27 -21.43 -2.98
C PHE A 349 12.23 -22.21 -3.80
N LEU A 350 11.57 -23.19 -3.16
CA LEU A 350 10.55 -24.04 -3.77
C LEU A 350 9.53 -23.17 -4.51
N VAL A 351 9.59 -23.20 -5.84
CA VAL A 351 8.47 -22.76 -6.67
C VAL A 351 7.39 -23.82 -6.45
N ALA A 352 6.47 -23.56 -5.51
CA ALA A 352 5.38 -24.45 -5.14
C ALA A 352 4.79 -25.13 -6.38
N SER A 353 4.90 -26.46 -6.45
CA SER A 353 4.30 -27.21 -7.55
C SER A 353 2.78 -27.07 -7.47
N ASP A 354 2.08 -27.25 -8.60
CA ASP A 354 0.62 -27.19 -8.57
C ASP A 354 0.02 -28.29 -7.69
N ARG A 355 0.73 -29.43 -7.54
CA ARG A 355 0.39 -30.48 -6.58
C ARG A 355 0.46 -29.97 -5.15
N ASP A 356 1.55 -29.31 -4.76
CA ASP A 356 1.71 -28.78 -3.40
C ASP A 356 0.65 -27.73 -3.09
N ARG A 357 0.28 -26.90 -4.07
CA ARG A 357 -0.81 -25.92 -3.92
C ARG A 357 -2.16 -26.60 -3.72
N ILE A 358 -2.46 -27.66 -4.47
CA ILE A 358 -3.70 -28.42 -4.30
C ILE A 358 -3.74 -29.03 -2.90
N THR A 359 -2.63 -29.62 -2.43
CA THR A 359 -2.51 -30.12 -1.05
C THR A 359 -2.80 -29.00 -0.05
N ALA A 360 -2.13 -27.85 -0.19
CA ALA A 360 -2.34 -26.71 0.70
C ALA A 360 -3.79 -26.18 0.69
N TRP A 361 -4.48 -26.25 -0.45
CA TRP A 361 -5.91 -25.91 -0.55
C TRP A 361 -6.79 -26.92 0.17
N GLN A 362 -6.48 -28.21 0.06
CA GLN A 362 -7.19 -29.27 0.79
C GLN A 362 -6.99 -29.12 2.30
N THR A 363 -5.76 -28.83 2.74
CA THR A 363 -5.41 -28.50 4.13
C THR A 363 -6.22 -27.33 4.64
N ALA A 364 -6.28 -26.22 3.89
CA ALA A 364 -7.07 -25.05 4.27
C ALA A 364 -8.57 -25.35 4.37
N ILE A 365 -9.12 -26.15 3.45
CA ILE A 365 -10.51 -26.62 3.51
C ILE A 365 -10.74 -27.51 4.73
N GLY A 366 -9.80 -28.37 5.09
CA GLY A 366 -9.85 -29.17 6.32
C GLY A 366 -9.92 -28.29 7.56
N MET A 367 -9.01 -27.31 7.67
CA MET A 367 -9.02 -26.33 8.76
C MET A 367 -10.34 -25.58 8.89
N LEU A 368 -10.93 -25.15 7.76
CA LEU A 368 -12.24 -24.50 7.72
C LEU A 368 -13.36 -25.43 8.20
N ARG A 369 -13.36 -26.71 7.78
CA ARG A 369 -14.39 -27.68 8.20
C ARG A 369 -14.39 -27.90 9.70
N ASP A 370 -13.22 -27.88 10.32
CA ASP A 370 -13.05 -28.10 11.75
C ASP A 370 -13.47 -26.88 12.58
N GLN A 371 -13.27 -25.66 12.06
CA GLN A 371 -13.67 -24.41 12.72
C GLN A 371 -14.31 -23.43 11.71
N PRO A 372 -15.58 -23.64 11.30
CA PRO A 372 -16.17 -22.90 10.19
C PRO A 372 -16.44 -21.42 10.50
N LEU A 373 -16.81 -21.11 11.75
CA LEU A 373 -17.31 -19.76 12.11
C LEU A 373 -16.20 -18.76 12.45
N LEU A 374 -15.15 -19.20 13.16
CA LEU A 374 -14.08 -18.33 13.66
C LEU A 374 -12.71 -18.68 13.07
N GLY A 375 -12.64 -19.72 12.24
CA GLY A 375 -11.40 -20.29 11.76
C GLY A 375 -10.53 -20.82 12.89
N GLN A 376 -9.30 -21.19 12.54
CA GLN A 376 -8.32 -21.70 13.50
C GLN A 376 -7.57 -20.57 14.24
N GLY A 377 -7.76 -19.31 13.86
CA GLY A 377 -7.03 -18.14 14.36
C GLY A 377 -6.12 -17.51 13.29
N PHE A 378 -5.85 -16.22 13.41
CA PHE A 378 -4.95 -15.49 12.51
C PHE A 378 -3.54 -16.11 12.50
N LEU A 379 -2.98 -16.34 11.31
CA LEU A 379 -1.73 -17.09 11.06
C LEU A 379 -1.73 -18.56 11.51
N ALA A 380 -2.88 -19.13 11.87
CA ALA A 380 -2.93 -20.52 12.32
C ALA A 380 -2.43 -21.51 11.27
N TYR A 381 -2.56 -21.22 9.97
CA TYR A 381 -2.10 -22.12 8.91
C TYR A 381 -0.60 -22.40 9.03
N LYS A 382 0.18 -21.40 9.42
CA LYS A 382 1.64 -21.55 9.58
C LYS A 382 2.02 -22.52 10.71
N GLN A 383 1.13 -22.74 11.68
CA GLN A 383 1.34 -23.66 12.81
C GLN A 383 0.69 -25.02 12.58
N LEU A 384 -0.49 -25.03 11.95
CA LEU A 384 -1.33 -26.21 11.83
C LEU A 384 -1.20 -26.90 10.47
N GLY A 385 -0.58 -26.27 9.46
CA GLY A 385 -0.46 -26.81 8.10
C GLY A 385 0.02 -28.25 8.07
N ASP A 386 1.11 -28.55 8.77
CA ASP A 386 1.67 -29.91 8.91
C ASP A 386 0.67 -30.91 9.50
N THR A 387 -0.08 -30.49 10.52
CA THR A 387 -1.09 -31.34 11.19
C THR A 387 -2.26 -31.68 10.25
N TYR A 388 -2.59 -30.76 9.35
CA TYR A 388 -3.64 -30.94 8.34
C TYR A 388 -3.12 -31.47 7.00
N GLY A 389 -1.84 -31.84 6.90
CA GLY A 389 -1.28 -32.54 5.74
C GLY A 389 -0.49 -31.68 4.74
N ASP A 390 -0.12 -30.44 5.08
CA ASP A 390 0.78 -29.59 4.26
C ASP A 390 2.09 -29.26 5.01
N PRO A 391 3.08 -30.17 5.02
CA PRO A 391 4.38 -29.94 5.65
C PRO A 391 5.34 -29.09 4.79
N VAL A 392 4.90 -28.62 3.62
CA VAL A 392 5.80 -28.04 2.60
C VAL A 392 5.60 -26.53 2.45
N LEU A 393 4.37 -26.08 2.18
CA LEU A 393 4.16 -24.70 1.75
C LEU A 393 3.95 -23.73 2.91
N SER A 394 3.51 -24.20 4.08
CA SER A 394 3.23 -23.39 5.28
C SER A 394 2.31 -22.18 5.03
N SER A 395 1.61 -22.16 3.88
CA SER A 395 0.65 -21.15 3.45
C SER A 395 -0.28 -21.74 2.37
N PRO A 396 -1.58 -21.37 2.34
CA PRO A 396 -2.53 -21.87 1.32
C PRO A 396 -2.21 -21.40 -0.11
N HIS A 397 -1.38 -20.37 -0.29
CA HIS A 397 -1.16 -19.71 -1.59
C HIS A 397 -2.47 -19.30 -2.31
N ASN A 398 -3.54 -19.08 -1.54
CA ASN A 398 -4.84 -18.59 -1.96
C ASN A 398 -5.43 -17.79 -0.80
N GLU A 399 -5.51 -16.47 -0.96
CA GLU A 399 -5.92 -15.56 0.13
C GLU A 399 -7.35 -15.82 0.61
N TRP A 400 -8.28 -16.22 -0.27
CA TRP A 400 -9.64 -16.57 0.15
C TRP A 400 -9.67 -17.80 1.06
N LEU A 401 -8.93 -18.85 0.68
CA LEU A 401 -8.81 -20.03 1.52
C LEU A 401 -8.05 -19.75 2.82
N ARG A 402 -7.09 -18.81 2.80
CA ARG A 402 -6.42 -18.37 4.04
C ARG A 402 -7.40 -17.69 4.99
N LEU A 403 -8.19 -16.73 4.49
CA LEU A 403 -9.22 -16.07 5.30
C LEU A 403 -10.19 -17.10 5.90
N PHE A 404 -10.67 -18.04 5.10
CA PHE A 404 -11.59 -19.07 5.59
C PHE A 404 -10.96 -20.01 6.63
N ALA A 405 -9.74 -20.50 6.38
CA ALA A 405 -9.06 -21.40 7.31
C ALA A 405 -8.65 -20.71 8.64
N GLU A 406 -8.24 -19.45 8.57
CA GLU A 406 -7.73 -18.70 9.72
C GLU A 406 -8.81 -17.92 10.48
N GLU A 407 -9.85 -17.44 9.80
CA GLU A 407 -10.81 -16.47 10.36
C GLU A 407 -12.27 -16.94 10.28
N GLY A 408 -12.57 -17.98 9.51
CA GLY A 408 -13.94 -18.51 9.34
C GLY A 408 -14.83 -17.63 8.46
N VAL A 409 -16.14 -17.96 8.40
CA VAL A 409 -17.20 -17.20 7.71
C VAL A 409 -18.52 -17.26 8.48
#